data_AF-A0A0P9NLU6-F1
#
_entry.id   AF-A0A0P9NLU6-F1
#
_cell.length_a   1.000
_cell.length_b   1.000
_cell.length_c   1.000
_cell.angle_alpha   90.00
_cell.angle_beta   90.00
_cell.angle_gamma   90.00
#
_symmetry.space_group_name_H-M   'P 1'
#
loop_
_entity.id
_entity.type
_entity.pdbx_description
1 polymer ?
#
loop_
_entity_poly.entity_id
_entity_poly.type
_entity_poly.pdbx_seq_one_letter_code
_entity_poly.pdbx_strand_id
1 'polypeptide(L)' 'MVSCWNRGQTAFNIAVGERIAQLVLVPVVQAHFELVETFDESQRGAGGFGHSGSH' A
#
# COMPACT_ATOMS: atom_id res chain seq x y z
N MET A 1 -12.96 -1.15 12.38
CA MET A 1 -13.32 -2.48 11.85
C MET A 1 -12.09 -3.07 11.16
N VAL A 2 -11.94 -4.40 11.12
CA VAL A 2 -10.84 -5.09 10.42
C VAL A 2 -11.45 -5.90 9.27
N SER A 3 -11.13 -5.55 8.02
CA SER A 3 -11.56 -6.32 6.85
C SER A 3 -10.71 -7.58 6.74
N CYS A 4 -11.36 -8.75 6.78
CA CYS A 4 -10.69 -10.04 6.71
C CYS A 4 -10.92 -10.67 5.33
N TRP A 5 -9.84 -11.14 4.69
CA TRP A 5 -9.93 -11.89 3.44
C TRP A 5 -9.18 -13.22 3.57
N ASN A 6 -9.93 -14.31 3.54
CA ASN A 6 -9.38 -15.65 3.40
C ASN A 6 -9.07 -15.93 1.93
N ARG A 7 -7.78 -16.09 1.61
CA ARG A 7 -7.27 -16.41 0.26
C ARG A 7 -7.15 -17.92 0.01
N GLY A 8 -7.48 -18.74 1.01
CA GLY A 8 -7.44 -20.18 0.94
C GLY A 8 -8.68 -20.80 0.29
N GLN A 9 -8.66 -22.12 0.15
CA GLN A 9 -9.74 -22.90 -0.46
C GLN A 9 -10.66 -23.54 0.59
N THR A 10 -10.35 -23.37 1.88
CA THR A 10 -11.08 -23.94 3.01
C THR A 10 -11.61 -22.84 3.92
N ALA A 11 -12.74 -23.09 4.58
CA ALA A 11 -13.30 -22.17 5.56
C ALA A 11 -12.32 -21.98 6.74
N PHE A 12 -12.24 -20.75 7.26
CA PHE A 12 -11.44 -20.41 8.43
C PHE A 12 -12.34 -19.76 9.48
N ASN A 13 -12.36 -20.31 10.68
CA ASN A 13 -13.15 -19.79 11.79
C ASN A 13 -12.28 -18.90 12.68
N ILE A 14 -12.72 -17.67 12.93
CA ILE A 14 -12.10 -16.74 13.87
C ILE A 14 -12.94 -16.74 15.15
N ALA A 15 -12.38 -17.21 16.27
CA ALA A 15 -13.05 -17.13 17.56
C ALA A 15 -12.95 -15.73 18.18
N VAL A 16 -13.87 -15.44 19.10
CA VAL A 16 -13.84 -14.19 19.88
C VAL A 16 -12.56 -14.12 20.71
N GLY A 17 -11.84 -13.00 20.61
CA GLY A 17 -10.58 -12.77 21.33
C GLY A 17 -9.32 -13.22 20.59
N GLU A 18 -9.44 -13.84 19.41
CA GLU A 18 -8.27 -14.16 18.60
C GLU A 18 -7.54 -12.92 18.09
N ARG A 19 -6.21 -13.00 18.03
CA ARG A 19 -5.36 -11.96 17.44
C ARG A 19 -5.30 -12.18 15.93
N ILE A 20 -6.04 -11.38 15.17
CA ILE A 20 -6.23 -11.56 13.71
C ILE A 20 -5.60 -10.48 12.83
N ALA A 21 -5.08 -9.41 13.44
CA ALA A 21 -4.40 -8.31 12.76
C ALA A 21 -3.52 -7.54 13.77
N GLN A 22 -2.80 -6.54 13.26
CA GLN A 22 -2.00 -5.62 14.07
C GLN A 22 -2.22 -4.18 13.59
N LEU A 23 -2.06 -3.22 14.50
CA LEU A 23 -2.11 -1.79 14.22
C LEU A 23 -0.70 -1.20 14.27
N VAL A 24 -0.32 -0.45 13.24
CA VAL A 24 0.96 0.28 13.18
C VAL A 24 0.65 1.76 13.09
N LEU A 25 1.30 2.56 13.94
CA LEU A 25 1.17 4.02 13.97
C LEU A 25 2.39 4.63 13.28
N VAL A 26 2.16 5.38 12.20
CA VAL A 26 3.20 6.09 11.45
C VAL A 26 2.78 7.55 11.23
N PRO A 27 3.72 8.50 11.21
CA PRO A 27 3.42 9.88 10.87
C PRO A 27 2.97 9.99 9.40
N VAL A 28 2.05 10.90 9.13
CA VAL A 28 1.60 11.23 7.78
C VAL A 28 1.69 12.73 7.55
N VAL A 29 1.99 13.11 6.30
CA VAL A 29 1.99 14.51 5.86
C VAL A 29 0.70 14.77 5.09
N GLN A 30 0.03 15.89 5.38
CA GLN A 30 -1.09 16.38 4.59
C GLN A 30 -0.56 17.30 3.48
N ALA A 31 -0.62 16.83 2.24
CA ALA A 31 -0.18 17.61 1.09
C ALA A 31 -1.28 18.55 0.59
N HIS A 32 -0.85 19.69 0.04
CA HIS A 32 -1.68 20.57 -0.76
C HIS A 32 -1.22 20.48 -2.21
N PHE A 33 -2.17 20.36 -3.14
CA PHE A 33 -1.83 20.35 -4.56
C PHE A 33 -1.48 21.75 -5.03
N GLU A 34 -0.36 21.85 -5.73
CA GLU A 34 0.06 23.03 -6.47
C GLU A 34 0.03 22.69 -7.96
N LEU A 35 -0.67 23.52 -8.75
CA LEU A 35 -0.78 23.30 -10.19
C LEU A 35 0.42 23.93 -10.90
N VAL A 36 1.12 23.13 -11.71
CA VAL A 36 2.27 23.55 -12.52
C VAL A 36 2.05 23.15 -13.98
N GLU A 37 2.68 23.87 -14.91
CA GLU A 37 2.57 23.57 -16.35
C GLU A 37 3.36 22.31 -16.73
N THR A 38 4.52 22.11 -16.13
CA THR A 38 5.43 20.98 -16.38
C THR A 38 6.14 20.54 -15.11
N PHE A 39 6.64 19.29 -15.10
CA PHE A 39 7.49 18.74 -14.05
C PHE A 39 8.97 18.80 -14.43
N ASP A 40 9.85 18.92 -13.45
CA ASP A 40 11.29 18.73 -13.64
C ASP A 40 11.62 17.27 -13.97
N GLU A 41 12.60 17.05 -14.85
CA GLU A 41 13.06 15.71 -15.18
C GLU A 41 13.87 15.10 -14.02
N SER A 42 13.66 13.80 -13.79
CA SER A 42 14.47 13.01 -12.86
C SER A 42 15.04 11.79 -13.58
N GLN A 43 16.10 11.20 -13.04
CA GLN A 43 16.71 9.98 -13.59
C GLN A 43 15.71 8.82 -13.76
N ARG A 44 14.65 8.78 -12.93
CA ARG A 44 13.60 7.75 -13.01
C ARG A 44 12.57 8.05 -14.09
N GLY A 45 12.29 9.32 -14.37
CA GLY A 45 11.26 9.76 -15.30
C GLY A 45 9.91 9.06 -15.08
N ALA A 46 9.27 8.65 -16.16
CA ALA A 46 7.99 7.94 -16.16
C ALA A 46 8.10 6.43 -15.85
N GLY A 47 9.27 5.92 -15.45
CA GLY A 47 9.48 4.51 -15.17
C GLY A 47 8.52 3.97 -14.09
N GLY A 48 8.10 2.71 -14.20
CA GLY A 48 7.19 2.04 -13.25
C GLY A 48 7.15 0.54 -13.54
N PHE A 49 6.39 -0.24 -12.77
CA PHE A 49 6.08 -1.65 -13.07
C PHE A 49 7.28 -2.51 -13.49
N GLY A 50 8.31 -2.61 -12.65
CA GLY A 50 9.49 -3.43 -12.97
C GLY A 50 10.45 -2.79 -13.99
N HIS A 51 10.40 -1.47 -14.18
CA HIS A 51 11.31 -0.69 -15.03
C HIS A 51 12.81 -0.98 -14.82
N SER A 52 13.22 -1.41 -13.62
CA SER A 52 14.62 -1.77 -13.33
C SER A 52 15.00 -3.21 -13.74
N GLY A 53 14.09 -3.98 -14.31
CA GLY A 53 14.29 -5.38 -14.66
C GLY A 53 14.12 -6.34 -13.48
N SER A 54 14.35 -7.63 -13.74
CA SER A 54 14.09 -8.73 -12.81
C SER A 54 15.19 -9.80 -12.79
N HIS A 55 16.43 -9.44 -13.14
CA HIS A 55 17.56 -10.36 -13.12
C HIS A 55 18.08 -10.58 -11.69
#